data_AF-A0A3L8SH43-F1
#
_entry.id   AF-A0A3L8SH43-F1
#
_cell.length_a   1.000
_cell.length_b   1.000
_cell.length_c   1.000
_cell.angle_alpha   90.00
_cell.angle_beta   90.00
_cell.angle_gamma   90.00
#
_symmetry.space_group_name_H-M   'P 1'
#
loop_
_entity.id
_entity.type
_entity.pdbx_description
1 polymer ?
#
loop_
_entity_poly.entity_id
_entity_poly.type
_entity_poly.pdbx_seq_one_letter_code
_entity_poly.pdbx_strand_id
1 'polypeptide(L)'
;MPHPQFISAVKIISQMPHSCSRRNSFCVSSLKCFQGATRRSLKVGTRRTPGRAPAGSVPAATAAPGAASSSSSSSPAASAAAQRAAAKAPGLPLKAAAGNLRCPGAMSARSAPRRIPRIDGGCSASPRVSRAAGLAVAALGFGWEAGSLWERTMSVRESFNPESYELDKSFRLTRFTELKGTGCKVPQDVLQKLLESLQENHFQEDEQFLGAVMPRLGIGMDTCVIPLRHGGLSLVQTTDYIYPIVDDPYMMGRIACANVLSDLYAMGVTECDNMLMLLGISNKMTDRERDKVMPLIIQGFKDAAEEAGTSVTGGQTVLNPWIVLGGVATTVCQPNEFIMPDNAVPGDVLVLTKPLGTQVAVAVHQWLDIPEKWNKIKLVVTQEDVELAYQEAMMNMARLNRTAAGLMHTFNAHAATDITGFGILGHAQNLAKQQRNEVSFVIHNLPVLAKMAAVSKACGNMFGLMHGTCPETSGGLLICLPREQAARFCAEIKSPKYGEGHQAWIIGIVEKGNRTARIIDKPRIIEVAPQVATQNVNPTPGATS
;
A
#
# COMPACT_ATOMS: atom_id res chain seq x y z
N MET A 1 -31.05 -59.61 -32.15
CA MET A 1 -32.28 -58.90 -31.77
C MET A 1 -32.00 -58.10 -30.50
N PRO A 2 -32.22 -56.78 -30.47
CA PRO A 2 -31.98 -55.92 -29.31
C PRO A 2 -33.29 -55.38 -28.67
N HIS A 3 -33.28 -55.06 -27.38
CA HIS A 3 -34.19 -54.09 -26.70
C HIS A 3 -33.88 -54.05 -25.17
N PRO A 4 -34.30 -53.01 -24.41
CA PRO A 4 -34.50 -51.59 -24.74
C PRO A 4 -33.52 -50.63 -24.03
N GLN A 5 -33.69 -49.34 -24.33
CA GLN A 5 -32.96 -48.20 -23.79
C GLN A 5 -33.37 -47.82 -22.35
N PHE A 6 -32.48 -47.11 -21.65
CA PHE A 6 -32.87 -46.19 -20.57
C PHE A 6 -32.39 -44.77 -20.88
N ILE A 7 -33.33 -43.84 -21.00
CA ILE A 7 -33.11 -42.39 -20.96
C ILE A 7 -34.08 -41.86 -19.90
N SER A 8 -33.59 -41.04 -18.98
CA SER A 8 -34.45 -40.15 -18.22
C SER A 8 -33.73 -38.85 -17.93
N ALA A 9 -34.27 -37.76 -18.48
CA ALA A 9 -33.94 -36.40 -18.11
C ALA A 9 -35.26 -35.76 -17.64
N VAL A 10 -35.27 -35.19 -16.43
CA VAL A 10 -36.43 -34.49 -15.88
C VAL A 10 -36.03 -33.10 -15.42
N LYS A 11 -36.87 -32.12 -15.75
CA LYS A 11 -36.66 -30.68 -15.58
C LYS A 11 -37.96 -30.05 -15.09
N ILE A 12 -38.04 -29.69 -13.81
CA ILE A 12 -39.13 -28.92 -13.17
C ILE A 12 -38.42 -28.11 -12.06
N ILE A 13 -38.28 -26.76 -12.05
CA ILE A 13 -39.21 -25.61 -12.15
C ILE A 13 -39.84 -25.23 -10.79
N SER A 14 -39.91 -23.91 -10.53
CA SER A 14 -40.68 -23.21 -9.46
C SER A 14 -40.01 -23.14 -8.07
N GLN A 15 -40.04 -22.04 -7.29
CA GLN A 15 -40.82 -20.78 -7.37
C GLN A 15 -40.00 -19.54 -6.93
N MET A 16 -40.32 -18.36 -7.50
CA MET A 16 -40.20 -17.04 -6.84
C MET A 16 -41.50 -16.26 -7.13
N PRO A 17 -42.08 -15.52 -6.16
CA PRO A 17 -43.32 -14.78 -6.38
C PRO A 17 -43.09 -13.40 -7.01
N HIS A 18 -43.94 -13.04 -7.97
CA HIS A 18 -44.08 -11.66 -8.44
C HIS A 18 -44.98 -10.85 -7.49
N SER A 19 -44.60 -9.60 -7.22
CA SER A 19 -45.57 -8.51 -7.07
C SER A 19 -45.27 -7.43 -8.10
N CYS A 20 -46.29 -7.02 -8.85
CA CYS A 20 -46.16 -6.15 -10.02
C CYS A 20 -46.86 -4.83 -9.74
N SER A 21 -46.23 -3.70 -10.08
CA SER A 21 -46.91 -2.42 -10.26
C SER A 21 -46.42 -1.76 -11.54
N ARG A 22 -47.36 -1.44 -12.42
CA ARG A 22 -47.11 -0.85 -13.75
C ARG A 22 -47.22 0.67 -13.70
N ARG A 23 -46.45 1.35 -14.57
CA ARG A 23 -46.92 2.33 -15.58
C ARG A 23 -45.70 2.77 -16.42
N ASN A 24 -45.68 2.42 -17.72
CA ASN A 24 -46.04 3.28 -18.87
C ASN A 24 -44.86 4.14 -19.35
N SER A 25 -44.55 4.32 -20.65
CA SER A 25 -45.09 3.76 -21.92
C SER A 25 -44.13 4.09 -23.09
N PHE A 26 -44.40 3.54 -24.29
CA PHE A 26 -43.83 3.88 -25.62
C PHE A 26 -42.41 3.36 -25.97
N CYS A 27 -42.09 3.00 -27.22
CA CYS A 27 -42.93 2.35 -28.25
C CYS A 27 -42.05 1.69 -29.33
N VAL A 28 -42.28 0.38 -29.53
CA VAL A 28 -42.19 -0.40 -30.78
C VAL A 28 -41.77 0.33 -32.08
N SER A 29 -40.69 -0.12 -32.72
CA SER A 29 -40.77 -0.86 -34.01
C SER A 29 -39.39 -1.30 -34.54
N SER A 30 -39.33 -2.48 -35.13
CA SER A 30 -38.14 -3.01 -35.83
C SER A 30 -38.48 -3.24 -37.30
N LEU A 31 -37.62 -2.86 -38.25
CA LEU A 31 -37.60 -3.50 -39.57
C LEU A 31 -36.26 -3.36 -40.34
N LYS A 32 -35.55 -4.48 -40.42
CA LYS A 32 -34.78 -5.08 -41.55
C LYS A 32 -34.06 -4.23 -42.65
N CYS A 33 -32.79 -4.65 -42.86
CA CYS A 33 -32.07 -4.91 -44.14
C CYS A 33 -31.48 -3.77 -45.01
N PHE A 34 -30.16 -3.84 -45.24
CA PHE A 34 -29.43 -3.86 -46.55
C PHE A 34 -27.93 -4.16 -46.23
N GLN A 35 -27.32 -5.31 -46.54
CA GLN A 35 -26.69 -5.81 -47.80
C GLN A 35 -25.38 -5.11 -48.29
N GLY A 36 -24.32 -5.91 -48.54
CA GLY A 36 -23.04 -5.54 -49.21
C GLY A 36 -21.78 -5.83 -48.36
N ALA A 37 -21.07 -6.96 -48.50
CA ALA A 37 -19.90 -7.21 -49.39
C ALA A 37 -18.56 -6.53 -48.90
N THR A 38 -17.35 -7.12 -48.89
CA THR A 38 -16.81 -8.34 -49.55
C THR A 38 -15.50 -8.89 -48.91
N ARG A 39 -15.34 -10.23 -48.84
CA ARG A 39 -14.13 -11.12 -48.85
C ARG A 39 -12.70 -10.62 -48.49
N ARG A 40 -12.02 -11.38 -47.58
CA ARG A 40 -10.81 -12.25 -47.77
C ARG A 40 -10.34 -12.74 -46.37
N SER A 41 -10.46 -14.01 -45.95
CA SER A 41 -9.81 -15.27 -46.39
C SER A 41 -8.32 -15.45 -46.05
N LEU A 42 -8.03 -16.30 -45.06
CA LEU A 42 -6.78 -17.05 -44.91
C LEU A 42 -7.11 -18.48 -44.41
N LYS A 43 -6.33 -19.48 -44.86
CA LYS A 43 -6.71 -20.91 -44.83
C LYS A 43 -6.14 -21.67 -43.62
N VAL A 44 -6.90 -22.65 -43.13
CA VAL A 44 -6.40 -23.78 -42.34
C VAL A 44 -6.32 -25.03 -43.22
N GLY A 45 -5.23 -25.79 -43.12
CA GLY A 45 -5.05 -27.11 -43.76
C GLY A 45 -4.91 -28.20 -42.69
N THR A 46 -5.50 -29.38 -42.92
CA THR A 46 -5.52 -30.52 -41.98
C THR A 46 -5.19 -31.84 -42.68
N ARG A 47 -5.03 -32.93 -41.88
CA ARG A 47 -4.89 -34.37 -42.21
C ARG A 47 -3.44 -34.89 -42.22
N ARG A 48 -3.13 -36.13 -41.81
CA ARG A 48 -3.92 -37.24 -41.21
C ARG A 48 -3.00 -38.20 -40.41
N THR A 49 -3.61 -39.04 -39.57
CA THR A 49 -3.03 -40.15 -38.76
C THR A 49 -2.80 -41.44 -39.61
N PRO A 50 -2.41 -42.65 -39.10
CA PRO A 50 -2.18 -43.13 -37.70
C PRO A 50 -0.98 -44.11 -37.47
N GLY A 51 -0.77 -44.57 -36.21
CA GLY A 51 -0.31 -45.96 -35.96
C GLY A 51 0.61 -46.30 -34.76
N ARG A 52 0.08 -47.14 -33.85
CA ARG A 52 0.74 -48.13 -32.95
C ARG A 52 1.68 -47.74 -31.77
N ALA A 53 1.38 -48.35 -30.62
CA ALA A 53 2.24 -48.69 -29.48
C ALA A 53 2.57 -50.24 -29.53
N PRO A 54 3.23 -50.94 -28.57
CA PRO A 54 3.58 -50.54 -27.18
C PRO A 54 4.93 -51.07 -26.57
N ALA A 55 5.16 -50.70 -25.28
CA ALA A 55 5.86 -51.41 -24.19
C ALA A 55 7.41 -51.62 -24.19
N GLY A 56 8.05 -51.44 -23.01
CA GLY A 56 9.44 -51.87 -22.75
C GLY A 56 10.19 -51.25 -21.53
N SER A 57 10.01 -51.82 -20.33
CA SER A 57 10.95 -51.99 -19.17
C SER A 57 12.10 -51.00 -18.81
N VAL A 58 12.22 -50.73 -17.49
CA VAL A 58 13.40 -50.17 -16.75
C VAL A 58 14.47 -51.26 -16.48
N PRO A 59 15.77 -50.94 -16.23
CA PRO A 59 16.33 -50.62 -14.88
C PRO A 59 17.31 -49.41 -14.89
N ALA A 60 17.62 -48.64 -13.84
CA ALA A 60 17.89 -48.86 -12.39
C ALA A 60 19.34 -49.27 -12.03
N ALA A 61 20.17 -48.28 -11.62
CA ALA A 61 21.38 -48.38 -10.78
C ALA A 61 21.74 -46.94 -10.28
N THR A 62 21.77 -46.56 -9.00
CA THR A 62 22.58 -46.96 -7.82
C THR A 62 24.09 -46.69 -7.89
N ALA A 63 24.53 -45.57 -7.29
CA ALA A 63 25.77 -45.46 -6.51
C ALA A 63 25.74 -44.17 -5.65
N ALA A 64 26.28 -44.23 -4.43
CA ALA A 64 26.41 -43.11 -3.50
C ALA A 64 27.90 -42.93 -3.09
N PRO A 65 28.28 -42.21 -2.00
CA PRO A 65 29.15 -41.04 -2.11
C PRO A 65 30.61 -41.26 -1.67
N GLY A 66 31.49 -40.31 -1.99
CA GLY A 66 32.89 -40.24 -1.54
C GLY A 66 33.24 -38.86 -0.97
N ALA A 67 34.04 -38.84 0.10
CA ALA A 67 34.37 -37.64 0.88
C ALA A 67 35.85 -37.21 0.70
N ALA A 68 36.24 -36.14 1.41
CA ALA A 68 37.63 -35.65 1.61
C ALA A 68 38.30 -35.00 0.36
N SER A 69 39.22 -34.02 0.48
CA SER A 69 39.68 -33.23 1.64
C SER A 69 40.53 -32.01 1.21
N SER A 70 40.60 -31.01 2.09
CA SER A 70 41.79 -30.18 2.44
C SER A 70 42.57 -29.36 1.40
N SER A 71 42.82 -28.09 1.79
CA SER A 71 43.96 -27.23 1.40
C SER A 71 43.94 -26.67 -0.04
N SER A 72 44.58 -25.53 -0.38
CA SER A 72 45.53 -24.70 0.39
C SER A 72 45.46 -23.21 -0.01
N SER A 73 46.03 -22.38 0.85
CA SER A 73 46.40 -20.95 0.70
C SER A 73 46.92 -20.48 -0.67
N SER A 74 46.60 -19.22 -1.03
CA SER A 74 47.64 -18.18 -1.22
C SER A 74 47.07 -16.79 -1.54
N SER A 75 47.57 -15.76 -0.85
CA SER A 75 47.67 -14.38 -1.34
C SER A 75 49.14 -14.02 -1.50
N PRO A 76 49.52 -13.23 -2.52
CA PRO A 76 50.11 -11.89 -2.27
C PRO A 76 49.45 -10.82 -3.18
N ALA A 77 49.24 -9.56 -2.78
CA ALA A 77 50.18 -8.51 -2.34
C ALA A 77 50.92 -7.77 -3.49
N ALA A 78 50.40 -6.58 -3.81
CA ALA A 78 51.05 -5.32 -4.22
C ALA A 78 52.31 -5.26 -5.15
N SER A 79 52.15 -4.56 -6.28
CA SER A 79 53.04 -3.49 -6.79
C SER A 79 52.21 -2.63 -7.77
N ALA A 80 52.22 -1.29 -7.83
CA ALA A 80 53.24 -0.23 -7.70
C ALA A 80 53.88 0.19 -9.07
N ALA A 81 53.29 1.24 -9.66
CA ALA A 81 53.86 2.26 -10.55
C ALA A 81 54.58 1.89 -11.86
N ALA A 82 54.07 2.42 -12.99
CA ALA A 82 54.89 3.04 -14.04
C ALA A 82 54.06 4.04 -14.87
N GLN A 83 54.68 5.14 -15.30
CA GLN A 83 54.06 6.24 -16.06
C GLN A 83 54.11 5.99 -17.58
N ARG A 84 53.20 6.61 -18.34
CA ARG A 84 53.57 7.21 -19.64
C ARG A 84 52.63 8.36 -20.03
N ALA A 85 53.22 9.54 -20.18
CA ALA A 85 52.57 10.69 -20.78
C ALA A 85 52.88 10.76 -22.29
N ALA A 86 51.97 11.31 -23.07
CA ALA A 86 52.25 11.83 -24.41
C ALA A 86 51.33 13.03 -24.68
N ALA A 87 51.92 14.22 -24.73
CA ALA A 87 51.20 15.45 -25.03
C ALA A 87 51.42 15.87 -26.49
N LYS A 88 50.40 16.47 -27.13
CA LYS A 88 50.60 17.47 -28.18
C LYS A 88 49.36 18.35 -28.43
N ALA A 89 49.51 19.62 -28.10
CA ALA A 89 48.83 20.78 -28.69
C ALA A 89 49.95 21.64 -29.37
N PRO A 90 49.74 22.87 -29.89
CA PRO A 90 48.49 23.64 -30.04
C PRO A 90 48.32 24.30 -31.44
N GLY A 91 47.27 25.11 -31.61
CA GLY A 91 47.10 26.05 -32.74
C GLY A 91 45.98 27.07 -32.48
N LEU A 92 46.32 28.35 -32.36
CA LEU A 92 45.39 29.48 -32.08
C LEU A 92 45.10 30.29 -33.40
N PRO A 93 44.53 31.52 -33.40
CA PRO A 93 43.17 31.75 -33.86
C PRO A 93 43.08 32.77 -35.03
N LEU A 94 41.87 33.14 -35.48
CA LEU A 94 41.66 34.30 -36.36
C LEU A 94 40.38 35.08 -35.99
N LYS A 95 40.42 36.40 -36.21
CA LYS A 95 39.42 37.41 -35.82
C LYS A 95 38.75 38.06 -37.04
N ALA A 96 37.63 38.76 -36.77
CA ALA A 96 36.94 39.74 -37.62
C ALA A 96 36.10 39.15 -38.79
N ALA A 97 35.07 39.83 -39.31
CA ALA A 97 34.66 41.24 -39.13
C ALA A 97 33.11 41.42 -39.08
N ALA A 98 32.66 42.66 -38.88
CA ALA A 98 31.25 43.05 -38.77
C ALA A 98 30.54 43.22 -40.14
N GLY A 99 29.20 43.19 -40.14
CA GLY A 99 28.36 43.51 -41.29
C GLY A 99 26.92 43.87 -40.92
N ASN A 100 26.57 45.16 -40.99
CA ASN A 100 25.19 45.67 -40.86
C ASN A 100 24.40 45.45 -42.16
N LEU A 101 23.09 45.15 -42.07
CA LEU A 101 22.02 45.51 -43.03
C LEU A 101 20.65 45.15 -42.40
N ARG A 102 19.94 46.10 -41.78
CA ARG A 102 18.77 46.85 -42.30
C ARG A 102 17.47 46.05 -42.53
N CYS A 103 16.44 46.38 -41.74
CA CYS A 103 15.02 46.22 -42.08
C CYS A 103 14.58 47.24 -43.18
N PRO A 104 13.41 47.04 -43.81
CA PRO A 104 12.15 47.67 -43.36
C PRO A 104 11.00 46.63 -43.21
N GLY A 105 9.90 46.82 -42.46
CA GLY A 105 8.92 47.93 -42.45
C GLY A 105 7.68 47.53 -43.27
N ALA A 106 6.41 47.79 -42.91
CA ALA A 106 5.85 48.56 -41.79
C ALA A 106 4.31 48.29 -41.63
N MET A 107 3.72 48.73 -40.49
CA MET A 107 2.35 49.32 -40.34
C MET A 107 1.09 48.49 -40.76
N SER A 108 -0.16 48.75 -40.34
CA SER A 108 -0.88 49.54 -39.30
C SER A 108 -2.36 49.04 -39.35
N ALA A 109 -3.20 49.05 -38.30
CA ALA A 109 -4.09 50.17 -37.98
C ALA A 109 -5.09 49.86 -36.83
N ARG A 110 -5.73 50.91 -36.30
CA ARG A 110 -6.70 50.91 -35.18
C ARG A 110 -8.16 50.94 -35.69
N SER A 111 -9.16 50.61 -34.85
CA SER A 111 -10.40 51.44 -34.73
C SER A 111 -11.40 51.02 -33.62
N ALA A 112 -12.04 52.05 -33.04
CA ALA A 112 -13.30 52.13 -32.26
C ALA A 112 -13.63 53.66 -32.17
N PRO A 113 -14.74 54.19 -31.57
CA PRO A 113 -16.09 53.67 -31.21
C PRO A 113 -17.27 54.61 -31.68
N ARG A 114 -18.54 54.39 -31.25
CA ARG A 114 -19.70 55.36 -31.14
C ARG A 114 -20.94 54.66 -30.52
N ARG A 115 -21.52 55.06 -29.36
CA ARG A 115 -22.59 56.06 -29.01
C ARG A 115 -23.99 55.80 -29.63
N ILE A 116 -25.07 55.44 -28.88
CA ILE A 116 -25.95 56.17 -27.89
C ILE A 116 -26.98 57.11 -28.56
N PRO A 117 -28.32 56.92 -28.40
CA PRO A 117 -29.19 57.57 -27.36
C PRO A 117 -30.40 56.70 -26.86
N ARG A 118 -31.39 57.08 -26.02
CA ARG A 118 -31.58 57.94 -24.79
C ARG A 118 -33.03 57.77 -24.22
N ILE A 119 -33.22 57.81 -22.87
CA ILE A 119 -34.38 58.43 -22.11
C ILE A 119 -35.78 57.73 -22.25
N ASP A 120 -36.77 57.70 -21.32
CA ASP A 120 -37.16 58.32 -20.01
C ASP A 120 -37.29 57.25 -18.87
N GLY A 121 -37.58 57.49 -17.57
CA GLY A 121 -37.80 58.70 -16.74
C GLY A 121 -38.70 58.36 -15.50
N GLY A 122 -38.49 58.97 -14.32
CA GLY A 122 -39.41 58.84 -13.16
C GLY A 122 -38.77 58.69 -11.76
N CYS A 123 -39.10 59.58 -10.83
CA CYS A 123 -38.50 59.69 -9.48
C CYS A 123 -39.30 58.99 -8.36
N SER A 124 -38.62 58.58 -7.28
CA SER A 124 -38.97 58.95 -5.89
C SER A 124 -37.88 58.48 -4.90
N ALA A 125 -37.81 59.08 -3.71
CA ALA A 125 -36.64 58.99 -2.81
C ALA A 125 -36.98 58.54 -1.39
N SER A 126 -36.10 57.74 -0.77
CA SER A 126 -35.71 57.84 0.65
C SER A 126 -34.55 56.88 1.00
N PRO A 127 -33.72 57.20 2.01
CA PRO A 127 -32.47 56.48 2.26
C PRO A 127 -32.66 55.26 3.17
N ARG A 128 -32.00 54.14 2.84
CA ARG A 128 -31.69 53.07 3.80
C ARG A 128 -30.26 52.61 3.65
N VAL A 129 -29.60 52.47 4.80
CA VAL A 129 -28.22 52.00 4.95
C VAL A 129 -28.12 50.56 4.47
N SER A 130 -27.41 50.34 3.35
CA SER A 130 -27.08 48.99 2.87
C SER A 130 -25.71 48.58 3.39
N ARG A 131 -25.68 47.71 4.40
CA ARG A 131 -24.48 46.91 4.72
C ARG A 131 -24.21 45.99 3.53
N ALA A 132 -22.98 46.01 3.01
CA ALA A 132 -22.56 45.04 2.00
C ALA A 132 -22.55 43.63 2.60
N ALA A 133 -23.36 42.73 2.05
CA ALA A 133 -23.30 41.31 2.38
C ALA A 133 -22.07 40.70 1.70
N GLY A 134 -21.04 40.38 2.49
CA GLY A 134 -19.99 39.48 2.03
C GLY A 134 -20.58 38.08 1.83
N LEU A 135 -20.38 37.47 0.66
CA LEU A 135 -20.70 36.06 0.46
C LEU A 135 -19.76 35.22 1.32
N ALA A 136 -20.26 34.74 2.45
CA ALA A 136 -19.63 33.65 3.16
C ALA A 136 -19.79 32.38 2.30
N VAL A 137 -18.68 31.81 1.84
CA VAL A 137 -18.67 30.45 1.30
C VAL A 137 -19.02 29.52 2.47
N ALA A 138 -20.23 28.98 2.44
CA ALA A 138 -20.65 27.97 3.41
C ALA A 138 -19.84 26.70 3.16
N ALA A 139 -18.79 26.51 3.97
CA ALA A 139 -18.15 25.21 4.08
C ALA A 139 -19.20 24.22 4.63
N LEU A 140 -19.70 23.36 3.74
CA LEU A 140 -20.53 22.21 4.12
C LEU A 140 -19.64 21.23 4.88
N GLY A 141 -19.50 21.47 6.19
CA GLY A 141 -18.86 20.55 7.10
C GLY A 141 -19.66 19.27 7.14
N PHE A 142 -19.20 18.24 6.43
CA PHE A 142 -19.51 16.86 6.78
C PHE A 142 -18.97 16.62 8.19
N GLY A 143 -19.85 16.72 9.18
CA GLY A 143 -19.52 16.36 10.56
C GLY A 143 -19.22 14.88 10.61
N TRP A 144 -17.93 14.54 10.70
CA TRP A 144 -17.52 13.18 11.06
C TRP A 144 -17.96 12.95 12.51
N GLU A 145 -18.94 12.05 12.72
CA GLU A 145 -19.35 11.68 14.07
C GLU A 145 -18.19 11.01 14.80
N ALA A 146 -17.90 11.48 16.02
CA ALA A 146 -16.70 11.09 16.75
C ALA A 146 -16.70 9.59 17.12
N GLY A 147 -15.55 8.95 16.93
CA GLY A 147 -15.34 7.50 17.11
C GLY A 147 -15.62 6.74 15.81
N SER A 148 -14.62 6.05 15.25
CA SER A 148 -14.86 5.20 14.08
C SER A 148 -15.90 4.12 14.44
N LEU A 149 -16.75 3.76 13.48
CA LEU A 149 -17.72 2.66 13.69
C LEU A 149 -16.96 1.36 14.02
N TRP A 150 -15.75 1.20 13.47
CA TRP A 150 -14.86 0.06 13.65
C TRP A 150 -14.37 -0.09 15.11
N GLU A 151 -13.83 0.95 15.75
CA GLU A 151 -13.34 0.90 17.15
C GLU A 151 -14.47 0.46 18.10
N ARG A 152 -15.66 1.06 17.94
CA ARG A 152 -16.86 0.69 18.71
C ARG A 152 -17.40 -0.70 18.38
N THR A 153 -17.13 -1.24 17.19
CA THR A 153 -17.53 -2.60 16.82
C THR A 153 -16.55 -3.64 17.38
N MET A 154 -15.25 -3.31 17.49
CA MET A 154 -14.25 -4.23 18.03
C MET A 154 -14.29 -4.39 19.55
N SER A 155 -14.63 -3.36 20.32
CA SER A 155 -14.76 -3.48 21.78
C SER A 155 -15.84 -4.47 22.22
N VAL A 156 -16.70 -4.91 21.29
CA VAL A 156 -17.78 -5.88 21.48
C VAL A 156 -17.48 -7.23 20.79
N ARG A 157 -16.43 -7.33 19.96
CA ARG A 157 -16.16 -8.55 19.19
C ARG A 157 -15.32 -9.54 19.99
N GLU A 158 -15.90 -10.70 20.28
CA GLU A 158 -15.19 -11.81 20.92
C GLU A 158 -14.02 -12.31 20.06
N SER A 159 -12.94 -12.75 20.72
CA SER A 159 -11.78 -13.34 20.05
C SER A 159 -12.15 -14.61 19.30
N PHE A 160 -11.54 -14.82 18.13
CA PHE A 160 -11.88 -15.94 17.25
C PHE A 160 -11.61 -17.31 17.91
N ASN A 161 -12.69 -18.06 18.16
CA ASN A 161 -12.63 -19.45 18.60
C ASN A 161 -13.05 -20.37 17.44
N PRO A 162 -12.19 -21.30 16.96
CA PRO A 162 -12.57 -22.26 15.92
C PRO A 162 -13.85 -23.06 16.22
N GLU A 163 -14.08 -23.41 17.49
CA GLU A 163 -15.19 -24.28 17.89
C GLU A 163 -16.56 -23.59 17.68
N SER A 164 -16.65 -22.26 17.77
CA SER A 164 -17.90 -21.52 17.51
C SER A 164 -18.28 -21.44 16.02
N TYR A 165 -17.33 -21.73 15.12
CA TYR A 165 -17.56 -21.88 13.68
C TYR A 165 -17.66 -23.35 13.24
N GLU A 166 -17.76 -24.27 14.20
CA GLU A 166 -17.75 -25.73 14.03
C GLU A 166 -16.44 -26.30 13.44
N LEU A 167 -15.32 -25.60 13.62
CA LEU A 167 -14.00 -26.06 13.20
C LEU A 167 -13.29 -26.79 14.36
N ASP A 168 -12.28 -27.60 14.02
CA ASP A 168 -11.44 -28.25 15.04
C ASP A 168 -10.74 -27.20 15.91
N LYS A 169 -10.65 -27.44 17.22
CA LYS A 169 -9.94 -26.56 18.18
C LYS A 169 -8.47 -26.31 17.82
N SER A 170 -7.85 -27.24 17.08
CA SER A 170 -6.48 -27.17 16.54
C SER A 170 -6.38 -26.37 15.23
N PHE A 171 -7.48 -25.83 14.70
CA PHE A 171 -7.46 -24.96 13.54
C PHE A 171 -6.65 -23.68 13.83
N ARG A 172 -5.79 -23.32 12.89
CA ARG A 172 -4.98 -22.11 12.85
C ARG A 172 -4.93 -21.65 11.40
N LEU A 173 -5.25 -20.39 11.12
CA LEU A 173 -5.14 -19.83 9.78
C LEU A 173 -3.66 -19.75 9.35
N THR A 174 -2.78 -19.48 10.31
CA THR A 174 -1.32 -19.38 10.17
C THR A 174 -0.62 -20.72 9.88
N ARG A 175 -1.37 -21.84 9.83
CA ARG A 175 -0.87 -23.16 9.37
C ARG A 175 -0.86 -23.28 7.85
N PHE A 176 -1.62 -22.44 7.14
CA PHE A 176 -1.69 -22.44 5.67
C PHE A 176 -0.66 -21.52 5.02
N THR A 177 0.50 -21.35 5.66
CA THR A 177 1.71 -20.72 5.13
C THR A 177 2.95 -21.26 5.85
N GLU A 178 4.09 -21.33 5.18
CA GLU A 178 5.33 -21.93 5.70
C GLU A 178 6.45 -20.90 5.91
N LEU A 179 6.43 -19.76 5.22
CA LEU A 179 7.43 -18.70 5.36
C LEU A 179 7.19 -17.91 6.66
N LYS A 180 8.16 -17.95 7.58
CA LYS A 180 8.07 -17.34 8.92
C LYS A 180 9.43 -16.73 9.31
N GLY A 181 9.42 -15.55 9.95
CA GLY A 181 10.63 -14.87 10.43
C GLY A 181 10.93 -13.59 9.65
N THR A 182 11.72 -13.67 8.58
CA THR A 182 12.18 -12.53 7.76
C THR A 182 11.18 -12.09 6.68
N GLY A 183 9.89 -12.41 6.85
CA GLY A 183 8.83 -12.06 5.90
C GLY A 183 8.83 -12.92 4.64
N CYS A 184 7.96 -12.58 3.68
CA CYS A 184 7.73 -13.34 2.45
C CYS A 184 8.08 -12.57 1.15
N LYS A 185 8.39 -11.27 1.24
CA LYS A 185 8.81 -10.46 0.07
C LYS A 185 10.20 -10.92 -0.40
N VAL A 186 10.39 -10.96 -1.72
CA VAL A 186 11.71 -11.15 -2.33
C VAL A 186 12.63 -10.01 -1.84
N PRO A 187 13.88 -10.28 -1.40
CA PRO A 187 14.78 -9.23 -0.92
C PRO A 187 14.94 -8.07 -1.90
N GLN A 188 15.01 -6.84 -1.39
CA GLN A 188 14.97 -5.61 -2.21
C GLN A 188 16.05 -5.58 -3.30
N ASP A 189 17.26 -6.05 -3.01
CA ASP A 189 18.39 -6.07 -3.95
C ASP A 189 18.24 -7.15 -5.04
N VAL A 190 17.50 -8.22 -4.76
CA VAL A 190 17.15 -9.27 -5.73
C VAL A 190 15.98 -8.80 -6.59
N LEU A 191 14.98 -8.18 -5.98
CA LEU A 191 13.82 -7.62 -6.67
C LEU A 191 14.23 -6.53 -7.67
N GLN A 192 15.12 -5.61 -7.28
CA GLN A 192 15.63 -4.56 -8.16
C GLN A 192 16.29 -5.16 -9.43
N LYS A 193 17.15 -6.17 -9.28
CA LYS A 193 17.82 -6.85 -10.40
C LYS A 193 16.84 -7.57 -11.33
N LEU A 194 15.79 -8.19 -10.79
CA LEU A 194 14.77 -8.89 -11.58
C LEU A 194 13.89 -7.94 -12.43
N LEU A 195 13.83 -6.66 -12.08
CA LEU A 195 12.98 -5.65 -12.73
C LEU A 195 13.75 -4.70 -13.67
N GLU A 196 15.07 -4.85 -13.82
CA GLU A 196 15.93 -3.97 -14.65
C GLU A 196 15.37 -3.75 -16.06
N SER A 197 14.92 -4.81 -16.75
CA SER A 197 14.35 -4.74 -18.11
C SER A 197 13.03 -3.96 -18.24
N LEU A 198 12.30 -3.75 -17.12
CA LEU A 198 11.13 -2.89 -17.10
C LEU A 198 11.51 -1.41 -16.90
N GLN A 199 12.65 -1.14 -16.28
CA GLN A 199 13.18 0.22 -16.09
C GLN A 199 13.83 0.77 -17.37
N GLU A 200 14.42 -0.10 -18.20
CA GLU A 200 14.99 0.27 -19.51
C GLU A 200 13.96 0.87 -20.50
N ASN A 201 12.67 0.55 -20.33
CA ASN A 201 11.58 1.08 -21.16
C ASN A 201 11.14 2.48 -20.72
N HIS A 202 12.06 3.46 -20.83
CA HIS A 202 11.76 4.88 -20.62
C HIS A 202 10.74 5.39 -21.65
N PHE A 203 9.45 5.34 -21.30
CA PHE A 203 8.51 6.35 -21.78
C PHE A 203 9.03 7.71 -21.30
N GLN A 204 9.21 8.65 -22.22
CA GLN A 204 9.91 9.91 -21.96
C GLN A 204 9.41 10.60 -20.68
N GLU A 205 10.36 10.99 -19.84
CA GLU A 205 10.10 11.91 -18.73
C GLU A 205 9.46 13.17 -19.31
N ASP A 206 8.33 13.58 -18.72
CA ASP A 206 7.49 14.71 -19.12
C ASP A 206 6.84 14.63 -20.52
N GLU A 207 5.76 13.84 -20.66
CA GLU A 207 4.79 14.08 -21.75
C GLU A 207 4.12 15.45 -21.55
N GLN A 208 4.50 16.43 -22.37
CA GLN A 208 3.90 17.77 -22.38
C GLN A 208 2.47 17.74 -22.95
N PHE A 209 1.50 17.39 -22.11
CA PHE A 209 0.09 17.54 -22.45
C PHE A 209 -0.38 18.97 -22.17
N LEU A 210 -0.73 19.71 -23.23
CA LEU A 210 -1.30 21.07 -23.15
C LEU A 210 -0.44 22.11 -22.40
N GLY A 211 0.88 21.92 -22.32
CA GLY A 211 1.82 22.88 -21.74
C GLY A 211 1.98 22.80 -20.21
N ALA A 212 1.36 21.84 -19.54
CA ALA A 212 1.64 21.52 -18.14
C ALA A 212 2.47 20.24 -18.04
N VAL A 213 3.59 20.30 -17.31
CA VAL A 213 4.37 19.11 -16.94
C VAL A 213 3.66 18.44 -15.76
N MET A 214 3.10 17.25 -15.99
CA MET A 214 2.50 16.43 -14.93
C MET A 214 3.54 15.42 -14.40
N PRO A 215 3.74 15.32 -13.08
CA PRO A 215 4.68 14.38 -12.52
C PRO A 215 4.27 12.93 -12.81
N ARG A 216 5.26 12.09 -13.12
CA ARG A 216 5.11 10.65 -13.33
C ARG A 216 5.92 9.90 -12.27
N LEU A 217 5.39 8.80 -11.76
CA LEU A 217 6.09 7.90 -10.84
C LEU A 217 5.99 6.46 -11.38
N GLY A 218 7.14 5.85 -11.62
CA GLY A 218 7.29 4.49 -12.16
C GLY A 218 7.59 3.45 -11.08
N ILE A 219 8.25 2.35 -11.47
CA ILE A 219 8.71 1.31 -10.54
C ILE A 219 9.77 1.90 -9.61
N GLY A 220 9.55 1.82 -8.29
CA GLY A 220 10.54 2.20 -7.28
C GLY A 220 9.95 2.71 -5.98
N MET A 221 8.71 3.21 -6.00
CA MET A 221 7.97 3.72 -4.84
C MET A 221 6.65 2.95 -4.65
N ASP A 222 5.93 3.33 -3.60
CA ASP A 222 4.76 2.63 -3.04
C ASP A 222 3.58 2.58 -4.02
N THR A 223 3.39 3.62 -4.84
CA THR A 223 2.44 3.62 -5.96
C THR A 223 3.15 3.98 -7.26
N CYS A 224 2.50 3.67 -8.39
CA CYS A 224 2.76 4.44 -9.61
C CYS A 224 1.85 5.68 -9.69
N VAL A 225 2.30 6.68 -10.45
CA VAL A 225 1.53 7.88 -10.82
C VAL A 225 1.66 8.04 -12.32
N ILE A 226 0.56 7.85 -13.04
CA ILE A 226 0.52 7.81 -14.51
C ILE A 226 -0.41 8.92 -15.00
N PRO A 227 0.14 10.01 -15.58
CA PRO A 227 -0.66 11.05 -16.19
C PRO A 227 -1.61 10.47 -17.26
N LEU A 228 -2.89 10.87 -17.18
CA LEU A 228 -3.93 10.42 -18.11
C LEU A 228 -4.06 11.39 -19.29
N ARG A 229 -4.50 10.85 -20.44
CA ARG A 229 -4.94 11.62 -21.62
C ARG A 229 -6.18 12.53 -21.39
N HIS A 230 -6.69 12.60 -20.16
CA HIS A 230 -7.92 13.27 -19.78
C HIS A 230 -7.58 14.38 -18.77
N GLY A 231 -8.10 15.59 -19.00
CA GLY A 231 -7.50 16.85 -18.58
C GLY A 231 -7.01 16.94 -17.13
N GLY A 232 -5.69 16.93 -16.95
CA GLY A 232 -5.02 17.16 -15.67
C GLY A 232 -5.01 15.99 -14.69
N LEU A 233 -5.67 14.87 -15.03
CA LEU A 233 -5.82 13.73 -14.13
C LEU A 233 -4.61 12.80 -14.18
N SER A 234 -4.30 12.16 -13.06
CA SER A 234 -3.32 11.08 -12.96
C SER A 234 -3.93 9.83 -12.34
N LEU A 235 -3.66 8.67 -12.91
CA LEU A 235 -3.96 7.38 -12.30
C LEU A 235 -2.93 7.11 -11.20
N VAL A 236 -3.40 6.92 -9.97
CA VAL A 236 -2.59 6.47 -8.84
C VAL A 236 -3.08 5.08 -8.45
N GLN A 237 -2.19 4.09 -8.47
CA GLN A 237 -2.54 2.71 -8.14
C GLN A 237 -1.39 1.95 -7.49
N THR A 238 -1.76 0.96 -6.67
CA THR A 238 -0.84 -0.02 -6.08
C THR A 238 -1.48 -1.42 -6.12
N THR A 239 -0.64 -2.45 -5.93
CA THR A 239 -1.06 -3.82 -5.65
C THR A 239 -0.10 -4.44 -4.64
N ASP A 240 -0.63 -5.10 -3.61
CA ASP A 240 0.18 -5.83 -2.63
C ASP A 240 -0.57 -7.08 -2.17
N TYR A 241 0.17 -8.10 -1.71
CA TYR A 241 -0.42 -9.31 -1.13
C TYR A 241 0.47 -9.91 -0.04
N ILE A 242 -0.19 -10.58 0.89
CA ILE A 242 0.40 -11.21 2.07
C ILE A 242 -0.19 -12.60 2.29
N TYR A 243 0.38 -13.32 3.26
CA TYR A 243 -0.09 -14.63 3.73
C TYR A 243 -0.66 -14.48 5.16
N PRO A 244 -1.42 -15.46 5.69
CA PRO A 244 -1.93 -15.37 7.05
C PRO A 244 -0.86 -15.19 8.12
N ILE A 245 -0.95 -14.08 8.85
CA ILE A 245 -0.09 -13.75 9.99
C ILE A 245 -0.83 -13.82 11.33
N VAL A 246 -2.15 -13.57 11.34
CA VAL A 246 -3.04 -13.73 12.49
C VAL A 246 -4.01 -14.89 12.25
N ASP A 247 -4.50 -15.50 13.33
CA ASP A 247 -5.39 -16.66 13.27
C ASP A 247 -6.89 -16.31 13.22
N ASP A 248 -7.27 -15.07 13.54
CA ASP A 248 -8.63 -14.55 13.32
C ASP A 248 -8.83 -14.24 11.82
N PRO A 249 -9.72 -14.95 11.11
CA PRO A 249 -9.90 -14.76 9.67
C PRO A 249 -10.46 -13.39 9.30
N TYR A 250 -11.36 -12.82 10.10
CA TYR A 250 -11.93 -11.50 9.81
C TYR A 250 -10.85 -10.42 9.93
N MET A 251 -10.09 -10.44 11.03
CA MET A 251 -9.01 -9.47 11.21
C MET A 251 -7.92 -9.65 10.15
N MET A 252 -7.62 -10.89 9.75
CA MET A 252 -6.69 -11.15 8.65
C MET A 252 -7.18 -10.53 7.31
N GLY A 253 -8.48 -10.63 7.01
CA GLY A 253 -9.07 -9.95 5.86
C GLY A 253 -8.98 -8.42 5.96
N ARG A 254 -9.25 -7.87 7.15
CA ARG A 254 -9.17 -6.42 7.42
C ARG A 254 -7.73 -5.89 7.29
N ILE A 255 -6.75 -6.63 7.81
CA ILE A 255 -5.31 -6.34 7.67
C ILE A 255 -4.88 -6.39 6.20
N ALA A 256 -5.32 -7.38 5.43
CA ALA A 256 -4.97 -7.47 4.02
C ALA A 256 -5.49 -6.28 3.21
N CYS A 257 -6.72 -5.82 3.48
CA CYS A 257 -7.26 -4.60 2.88
C CYS A 257 -6.48 -3.35 3.31
N ALA A 258 -6.23 -3.20 4.61
CA ALA A 258 -5.47 -2.08 5.17
C ALA A 258 -4.03 -2.00 4.63
N ASN A 259 -3.38 -3.14 4.37
CA ASN A 259 -2.07 -3.20 3.73
C ASN A 259 -2.13 -2.69 2.28
N VAL A 260 -3.08 -3.16 1.47
CA VAL A 260 -3.25 -2.73 0.07
C VAL A 260 -3.57 -1.23 -0.05
N LEU A 261 -4.34 -0.67 0.89
CA LEU A 261 -4.64 0.76 0.91
C LEU A 261 -3.49 1.63 1.43
N SER A 262 -2.51 1.03 2.13
CA SER A 262 -1.43 1.76 2.81
C SER A 262 -0.55 2.57 1.87
N ASP A 263 -0.24 2.02 0.68
CA ASP A 263 0.58 2.72 -0.32
C ASP A 263 -0.13 3.97 -0.90
N LEU A 264 -1.46 3.91 -1.14
CA LEU A 264 -2.22 5.11 -1.56
C LEU A 264 -2.12 6.20 -0.48
N TYR A 265 -2.23 5.80 0.79
CA TYR A 265 -2.10 6.71 1.92
C TYR A 265 -0.67 7.27 2.08
N ALA A 266 0.38 6.52 1.67
CA ALA A 266 1.75 7.02 1.63
C ALA A 266 1.94 8.16 0.62
N MET A 267 1.13 8.19 -0.45
CA MET A 267 1.08 9.30 -1.41
C MET A 267 0.16 10.46 -0.97
N GLY A 268 -0.40 10.42 0.25
CA GLY A 268 -1.33 11.45 0.75
C GLY A 268 -2.74 11.39 0.16
N VAL A 269 -3.03 10.40 -0.69
CA VAL A 269 -4.35 10.23 -1.33
C VAL A 269 -5.31 9.63 -0.31
N THR A 270 -6.36 10.35 0.09
CA THR A 270 -7.30 9.88 1.14
C THR A 270 -8.43 9.00 0.62
N GLU A 271 -8.74 9.11 -0.68
CA GLU A 271 -9.88 8.44 -1.31
C GLU A 271 -9.40 7.28 -2.22
N CYS A 272 -10.18 6.21 -2.26
CA CYS A 272 -9.96 5.07 -3.16
C CYS A 272 -11.19 4.91 -4.06
N ASP A 273 -11.05 5.11 -5.37
CA ASP A 273 -12.20 4.98 -6.29
C ASP A 273 -12.65 3.53 -6.41
N ASN A 274 -11.71 2.59 -6.41
CA ASN A 274 -12.00 1.19 -6.66
C ASN A 274 -10.96 0.24 -6.04
N MET A 275 -11.43 -0.87 -5.45
CA MET A 275 -10.59 -2.00 -5.09
C MET A 275 -10.89 -3.27 -5.91
N LEU A 276 -9.85 -4.07 -6.14
CA LEU A 276 -9.95 -5.46 -6.57
C LEU A 276 -9.34 -6.37 -5.50
N MET A 277 -9.92 -7.55 -5.25
CA MET A 277 -9.41 -8.49 -4.26
C MET A 277 -8.67 -9.67 -4.93
N LEU A 278 -7.48 -10.00 -4.42
CA LEU A 278 -6.67 -11.14 -4.86
C LEU A 278 -6.70 -12.21 -3.77
N LEU A 279 -7.25 -13.39 -4.08
CA LEU A 279 -7.52 -14.44 -3.10
C LEU A 279 -6.97 -15.80 -3.54
N GLY A 280 -6.04 -16.34 -2.76
CA GLY A 280 -5.57 -17.72 -2.88
C GLY A 280 -6.22 -18.57 -1.80
N ILE A 281 -6.96 -19.61 -2.18
CA ILE A 281 -7.55 -20.60 -1.28
C ILE A 281 -6.56 -21.76 -1.15
N SER A 282 -6.22 -22.17 0.08
CA SER A 282 -5.26 -23.26 0.28
C SER A 282 -5.83 -24.60 -0.18
N ASN A 283 -5.12 -25.29 -1.07
CA ASN A 283 -5.44 -26.67 -1.46
C ASN A 283 -5.21 -27.70 -0.33
N LYS A 284 -4.68 -27.26 0.82
CA LYS A 284 -4.51 -28.07 2.05
C LYS A 284 -5.69 -27.91 3.03
N MET A 285 -6.62 -26.99 2.79
CA MET A 285 -7.79 -26.80 3.64
C MET A 285 -8.96 -27.67 3.18
N THR A 286 -9.80 -28.10 4.11
CA THR A 286 -11.02 -28.85 3.74
C THR A 286 -12.10 -27.90 3.18
N ASP A 287 -13.07 -28.44 2.43
CA ASP A 287 -14.23 -27.65 1.96
C ASP A 287 -14.97 -26.97 3.13
N ARG A 288 -15.13 -27.67 4.27
CA ARG A 288 -15.74 -27.13 5.48
C ARG A 288 -14.96 -25.95 6.05
N GLU A 289 -13.63 -26.06 6.12
CA GLU A 289 -12.77 -24.96 6.55
C GLU A 289 -12.89 -23.79 5.58
N ARG A 290 -12.84 -24.02 4.27
CA ARG A 290 -12.99 -22.98 3.24
C ARG A 290 -14.31 -22.21 3.44
N ASP A 291 -15.42 -22.93 3.51
CA ASP A 291 -16.76 -22.33 3.48
C ASP A 291 -17.14 -21.62 4.79
N LYS A 292 -16.42 -21.88 5.89
CA LYS A 292 -16.53 -21.14 7.16
C LYS A 292 -15.55 -19.96 7.25
N VAL A 293 -14.31 -20.14 6.77
CA VAL A 293 -13.19 -19.20 6.98
C VAL A 293 -13.11 -18.12 5.90
N MET A 294 -13.35 -18.46 4.63
CA MET A 294 -13.25 -17.49 3.53
C MET A 294 -14.31 -16.38 3.62
N PRO A 295 -15.58 -16.63 3.98
CA PRO A 295 -16.55 -15.55 4.16
C PRO A 295 -16.14 -14.53 5.22
N LEU A 296 -15.48 -14.97 6.30
CA LEU A 296 -14.98 -14.08 7.36
C LEU A 296 -13.86 -13.17 6.84
N ILE A 297 -12.88 -13.72 6.10
CA ILE A 297 -11.83 -12.94 5.43
C ILE A 297 -12.44 -11.91 4.47
N ILE A 298 -13.39 -12.34 3.64
CA ILE A 298 -14.02 -11.47 2.65
C ILE A 298 -14.83 -10.35 3.34
N GLN A 299 -15.52 -10.66 4.43
CA GLN A 299 -16.23 -9.67 5.24
C GLN A 299 -15.27 -8.65 5.87
N GLY A 300 -14.17 -9.11 6.48
CA GLY A 300 -13.17 -8.21 7.08
C GLY A 300 -12.50 -7.30 6.04
N PHE A 301 -12.23 -7.82 4.84
CA PHE A 301 -11.73 -7.03 3.72
C PHE A 301 -12.77 -5.99 3.25
N LYS A 302 -14.04 -6.42 3.10
CA LYS A 302 -15.16 -5.55 2.73
C LYS A 302 -15.34 -4.41 3.74
N ASP A 303 -15.30 -4.69 5.04
CA ASP A 303 -15.57 -3.70 6.08
C ASP A 303 -14.44 -2.64 6.16
N ALA A 304 -13.18 -3.03 5.97
CA ALA A 304 -12.08 -2.06 5.80
C ALA A 304 -12.23 -1.22 4.52
N ALA A 305 -12.67 -1.80 3.41
CA ALA A 305 -12.95 -1.04 2.19
C ALA A 305 -14.10 -0.03 2.41
N GLU A 306 -15.16 -0.42 3.12
CA GLU A 306 -16.30 0.44 3.45
C GLU A 306 -15.88 1.63 4.35
N GLU A 307 -15.02 1.39 5.35
CA GLU A 307 -14.39 2.45 6.17
C GLU A 307 -13.44 3.36 5.38
N ALA A 308 -12.75 2.80 4.39
CA ALA A 308 -11.94 3.56 3.44
C ALA A 308 -12.79 4.38 2.44
N GLY A 309 -14.12 4.27 2.47
CA GLY A 309 -15.03 4.96 1.55
C GLY A 309 -15.08 4.35 0.15
N THR A 310 -14.62 3.10 -0.02
CA THR A 310 -14.49 2.42 -1.31
C THR A 310 -15.24 1.09 -1.33
N SER A 311 -15.15 0.35 -2.43
CA SER A 311 -15.75 -0.98 -2.56
C SER A 311 -14.90 -1.92 -3.40
N VAL A 312 -15.04 -3.22 -3.11
CA VAL A 312 -14.46 -4.29 -3.92
C VAL A 312 -15.43 -4.64 -5.05
N THR A 313 -15.10 -4.26 -6.28
CA THR A 313 -15.99 -4.45 -7.45
C THR A 313 -15.65 -5.67 -8.29
N GLY A 314 -14.51 -6.30 -8.01
CA GLY A 314 -14.02 -7.48 -8.72
C GLY A 314 -12.80 -8.07 -8.04
N GLY A 315 -12.18 -9.06 -8.69
CA GLY A 315 -11.04 -9.76 -8.13
C GLY A 315 -10.77 -11.08 -8.85
N GLN A 316 -9.84 -11.85 -8.30
CA GLN A 316 -9.50 -13.19 -8.79
C GLN A 316 -9.29 -14.14 -7.62
N THR A 317 -9.97 -15.28 -7.65
CA THR A 317 -9.87 -16.35 -6.64
C THR A 317 -9.32 -17.62 -7.28
N VAL A 318 -8.24 -18.17 -6.72
CA VAL A 318 -7.55 -19.38 -7.25
C VAL A 318 -7.18 -20.36 -6.14
N LEU A 319 -6.96 -21.63 -6.51
CA LEU A 319 -6.33 -22.61 -5.62
C LEU A 319 -4.81 -22.40 -5.59
N ASN A 320 -4.22 -22.42 -4.39
CA ASN A 320 -2.78 -22.27 -4.16
C ASN A 320 -2.36 -23.16 -2.97
N PRO A 321 -1.08 -23.56 -2.77
CA PRO A 321 -0.70 -24.31 -1.58
C PRO A 321 -0.89 -23.55 -0.26
N TRP A 322 -0.70 -22.23 -0.30
CA TRP A 322 -0.88 -21.32 0.84
C TRP A 322 -2.07 -20.38 0.63
N ILE A 323 -2.68 -19.88 1.71
CA ILE A 323 -3.69 -18.83 1.58
C ILE A 323 -2.99 -17.53 1.15
N VAL A 324 -3.49 -16.86 0.11
CA VAL A 324 -2.96 -15.57 -0.38
C VAL A 324 -4.04 -14.51 -0.21
N LEU A 325 -3.69 -13.36 0.36
CA LEU A 325 -4.62 -12.28 0.67
C LEU A 325 -4.03 -10.95 0.22
N GLY A 326 -4.69 -10.28 -0.72
CA GLY A 326 -4.22 -9.01 -1.23
C GLY A 326 -5.24 -8.35 -2.13
N GLY A 327 -4.76 -7.41 -2.94
CA GLY A 327 -5.65 -6.62 -3.78
C GLY A 327 -4.93 -5.57 -4.59
N VAL A 328 -5.73 -4.82 -5.33
CA VAL A 328 -5.35 -3.59 -6.04
C VAL A 328 -6.19 -2.47 -5.46
N ALA A 329 -5.58 -1.31 -5.19
CA ALA A 329 -6.29 -0.07 -4.89
C ALA A 329 -5.96 0.98 -5.97
N THR A 330 -6.96 1.76 -6.36
CA THR A 330 -6.84 2.67 -7.51
C THR A 330 -7.69 3.91 -7.32
N THR A 331 -7.11 5.07 -7.65
CA THR A 331 -7.75 6.39 -7.63
C THR A 331 -7.31 7.20 -8.84
N VAL A 332 -8.21 8.04 -9.37
CA VAL A 332 -7.91 9.02 -10.42
C VAL A 332 -7.84 10.40 -9.80
N CYS A 333 -6.61 10.85 -9.53
CA CYS A 333 -6.35 12.06 -8.74
C CYS A 333 -6.12 13.30 -9.60
N GLN A 334 -6.51 14.45 -9.06
CA GLN A 334 -6.01 15.77 -9.44
C GLN A 334 -4.59 16.00 -8.86
N PRO A 335 -3.78 16.93 -9.43
CA PRO A 335 -2.39 17.15 -9.00
C PRO A 335 -2.20 17.64 -7.55
N ASN A 336 -3.27 18.05 -6.87
CA ASN A 336 -3.27 18.51 -5.48
C ASN A 336 -3.79 17.46 -4.48
N GLU A 337 -4.26 16.30 -4.96
CA GLU A 337 -4.80 15.23 -4.10
C GLU A 337 -3.71 14.22 -3.68
N PHE A 338 -2.58 14.19 -4.39
CA PHE A 338 -1.39 13.41 -4.05
C PHE A 338 -0.19 14.30 -3.73
N ILE A 339 0.74 13.77 -2.93
CA ILE A 339 2.01 14.39 -2.54
C ILE A 339 3.12 13.55 -3.18
N MET A 340 3.99 14.18 -3.99
CA MET A 340 5.14 13.47 -4.56
C MET A 340 6.17 13.16 -3.46
N PRO A 341 6.68 11.92 -3.35
CA PRO A 341 7.47 11.48 -2.20
C PRO A 341 8.96 11.86 -2.32
N ASP A 342 9.27 13.05 -2.82
CA ASP A 342 10.62 13.42 -3.30
C ASP A 342 11.12 14.82 -2.90
N ASN A 343 10.40 15.54 -2.04
CA ASN A 343 10.66 16.96 -1.73
C ASN A 343 11.25 17.23 -0.32
N ALA A 344 11.74 16.22 0.41
CA ALA A 344 12.31 16.40 1.76
C ALA A 344 13.54 17.34 1.75
N VAL A 345 13.71 18.15 2.80
CA VAL A 345 14.79 19.15 2.93
C VAL A 345 15.61 18.96 4.22
N PRO A 346 16.89 19.39 4.25
CA PRO A 346 17.68 19.38 5.48
C PRO A 346 17.00 20.21 6.58
N GLY A 347 16.80 19.62 7.75
CA GLY A 347 16.12 20.24 8.88
C GLY A 347 14.73 19.66 9.18
N ASP A 348 14.09 19.01 8.20
CA ASP A 348 12.86 18.23 8.38
C ASP A 348 13.05 17.16 9.46
N VAL A 349 11.93 16.71 10.02
CA VAL A 349 11.91 15.61 10.99
C VAL A 349 11.12 14.42 10.45
N LEU A 350 11.53 13.23 10.88
CA LEU A 350 10.91 11.96 10.49
C LEU A 350 9.84 11.60 11.52
N VAL A 351 8.58 11.49 11.09
CA VAL A 351 7.44 11.08 11.91
C VAL A 351 6.98 9.68 11.51
N LEU A 352 6.75 8.80 12.48
CA LEU A 352 6.21 7.46 12.27
C LEU A 352 4.83 7.33 12.95
N THR A 353 3.83 6.76 12.26
CA THR A 353 2.43 6.75 12.74
C THR A 353 1.93 5.44 13.37
N LYS A 354 2.72 4.35 13.33
CA LYS A 354 2.44 3.08 14.04
C LYS A 354 3.71 2.56 14.74
N PRO A 355 3.58 1.81 15.84
CA PRO A 355 4.72 1.14 16.47
C PRO A 355 5.24 -0.01 15.58
N LEU A 356 6.52 -0.33 15.75
CA LEU A 356 7.21 -1.44 15.11
C LEU A 356 7.11 -2.73 15.93
N GLY A 357 7.49 -3.86 15.32
CA GLY A 357 7.59 -5.18 15.94
C GLY A 357 6.40 -6.10 15.68
N THR A 358 5.55 -5.79 14.69
CA THR A 358 4.36 -6.59 14.37
C THR A 358 4.73 -8.04 14.00
N GLN A 359 5.80 -8.23 13.21
CA GLN A 359 6.33 -9.55 12.84
C GLN A 359 6.87 -10.33 14.05
N VAL A 360 7.37 -9.66 15.10
CA VAL A 360 7.76 -10.34 16.34
C VAL A 360 6.51 -10.79 17.09
N ALA A 361 5.53 -9.90 17.30
CA ALA A 361 4.29 -10.18 18.01
C ALA A 361 3.53 -11.38 17.41
N VAL A 362 3.29 -11.39 16.10
CA VAL A 362 2.59 -12.51 15.44
C VAL A 362 3.40 -13.81 15.46
N ALA A 363 4.73 -13.73 15.36
CA ALA A 363 5.57 -14.92 15.41
C ALA A 363 5.56 -15.54 16.81
N VAL A 364 5.66 -14.73 17.87
CA VAL A 364 5.75 -15.25 19.25
C VAL A 364 4.40 -15.77 19.75
N HIS A 365 3.27 -15.21 19.29
CA HIS A 365 1.94 -15.80 19.47
C HIS A 365 1.87 -17.22 18.86
N GLN A 366 2.29 -17.39 17.60
CA GLN A 366 2.37 -18.72 16.96
C GLN A 366 3.37 -19.68 17.65
N TRP A 367 4.29 -19.18 18.48
CA TRP A 367 5.22 -20.02 19.23
C TRP A 367 4.60 -20.59 20.52
N LEU A 368 3.48 -20.03 21.02
CA LEU A 368 2.75 -20.58 22.17
C LEU A 368 2.30 -22.02 21.91
N ASP A 369 1.82 -22.30 20.69
CA ASP A 369 1.43 -23.65 20.23
C ASP A 369 2.63 -24.57 19.92
N ILE A 370 3.89 -24.09 20.05
CA ILE A 370 5.11 -24.83 19.69
C ILE A 370 6.07 -24.87 20.90
N PRO A 371 6.02 -25.90 21.76
CA PRO A 371 6.75 -25.93 23.03
C PRO A 371 8.26 -25.63 22.93
N GLU A 372 8.93 -26.16 21.90
CA GLU A 372 10.36 -25.93 21.64
C GLU A 372 10.71 -24.45 21.37
N LYS A 373 9.79 -23.70 20.77
CA LYS A 373 9.97 -22.27 20.48
C LYS A 373 9.55 -21.43 21.68
N TRP A 374 8.42 -21.75 22.32
CA TRP A 374 7.99 -21.07 23.55
C TRP A 374 9.07 -21.10 24.63
N ASN A 375 9.69 -22.26 24.85
CA ASN A 375 10.74 -22.43 25.86
C ASN A 375 11.96 -21.51 25.67
N LYS A 376 12.21 -20.97 24.45
CA LYS A 376 13.29 -20.01 24.20
C LYS A 376 13.01 -18.59 24.73
N ILE A 377 11.73 -18.22 24.82
CA ILE A 377 11.28 -16.85 25.16
C ILE A 377 10.49 -16.78 26.47
N LYS A 378 10.06 -17.92 27.02
CA LYS A 378 9.31 -18.04 28.29
C LYS A 378 9.98 -17.38 29.50
N LEU A 379 11.31 -17.17 29.47
CA LEU A 379 12.06 -16.46 30.52
C LEU A 379 12.14 -14.94 30.30
N VAL A 380 11.62 -14.43 29.18
CA VAL A 380 11.72 -13.03 28.74
C VAL A 380 10.35 -12.34 28.74
N VAL A 381 9.28 -13.10 28.49
CA VAL A 381 7.91 -12.60 28.27
C VAL A 381 6.90 -13.60 28.81
N THR A 382 5.78 -13.13 29.39
CA THR A 382 4.69 -14.01 29.85
C THR A 382 3.73 -14.36 28.71
N GLN A 383 2.76 -15.25 28.96
CA GLN A 383 1.73 -15.54 27.96
C GLN A 383 0.76 -14.35 27.81
N GLU A 384 0.45 -13.64 28.90
CA GLU A 384 -0.39 -12.43 28.85
C GLU A 384 0.31 -11.30 28.09
N ASP A 385 1.61 -11.08 28.31
CA ASP A 385 2.40 -10.10 27.55
C ASP A 385 2.37 -10.40 26.04
N VAL A 386 2.44 -11.68 25.64
CA VAL A 386 2.37 -12.10 24.23
C VAL A 386 0.99 -11.86 23.64
N GLU A 387 -0.07 -12.23 24.36
CA GLU A 387 -1.45 -12.03 23.90
C GLU A 387 -1.75 -10.53 23.73
N LEU A 388 -1.38 -9.70 24.70
CA LEU A 388 -1.54 -8.25 24.62
C LEU A 388 -0.78 -7.65 23.44
N ALA A 389 0.47 -8.08 23.19
CA ALA A 389 1.24 -7.61 22.05
C ALA A 389 0.67 -8.08 20.71
N TYR A 390 0.10 -9.28 20.66
CA TYR A 390 -0.57 -9.84 19.48
C TYR A 390 -1.87 -9.10 19.15
N GLN A 391 -2.72 -8.84 20.14
CA GLN A 391 -3.95 -8.05 19.98
C GLN A 391 -3.63 -6.62 19.54
N GLU A 392 -2.67 -5.94 20.18
CA GLU A 392 -2.22 -4.61 19.77
C GLU A 392 -1.62 -4.60 18.36
N ALA A 393 -0.80 -5.59 18.00
CA ALA A 393 -0.31 -5.72 16.63
C ALA A 393 -1.48 -5.88 15.66
N MET A 394 -2.43 -6.78 15.92
CA MET A 394 -3.60 -7.03 15.07
C MET A 394 -4.46 -5.78 14.89
N MET A 395 -4.70 -5.01 15.96
CA MET A 395 -5.43 -3.73 15.90
C MET A 395 -4.67 -2.67 15.09
N ASN A 396 -3.37 -2.49 15.35
CA ASN A 396 -2.56 -1.51 14.62
C ASN A 396 -2.42 -1.87 13.13
N MET A 397 -2.23 -3.16 12.79
CA MET A 397 -2.16 -3.64 11.41
C MET A 397 -3.50 -3.51 10.66
N ALA A 398 -4.65 -3.64 11.36
CA ALA A 398 -5.95 -3.46 10.73
C ALA A 398 -6.31 -1.97 10.54
N ARG A 399 -5.70 -1.06 11.30
CA ARG A 399 -5.99 0.39 11.22
C ARG A 399 -5.52 1.00 9.90
N LEU A 400 -6.41 1.72 9.21
CA LEU A 400 -6.08 2.44 7.98
C LEU A 400 -5.12 3.62 8.24
N ASN A 401 -4.24 3.90 7.27
CA ASN A 401 -3.40 5.11 7.27
C ASN A 401 -4.14 6.37 6.70
N ARG A 402 -5.44 6.26 6.40
CA ARG A 402 -6.29 7.32 5.80
C ARG A 402 -6.22 8.67 6.51
N THR A 403 -6.35 8.67 7.84
CA THR A 403 -6.24 9.90 8.65
C THR A 403 -4.85 10.51 8.56
N ALA A 404 -3.79 9.69 8.55
CA ALA A 404 -2.42 10.19 8.41
C ALA A 404 -2.24 10.89 7.05
N ALA A 405 -2.74 10.29 5.96
CA ALA A 405 -2.71 10.87 4.61
C ALA A 405 -3.36 12.26 4.54
N GLY A 406 -4.57 12.43 5.08
CA GLY A 406 -5.25 13.74 5.10
C GLY A 406 -4.53 14.79 5.94
N LEU A 407 -3.87 14.35 7.03
CA LEU A 407 -3.05 15.25 7.86
C LEU A 407 -1.70 15.60 7.21
N MET A 408 -1.18 14.79 6.28
CA MET A 408 0.03 15.16 5.51
C MET A 408 -0.18 16.42 4.67
N HIS A 409 -1.32 16.54 3.99
CA HIS A 409 -1.71 17.78 3.30
C HIS A 409 -1.87 18.95 4.28
N THR A 410 -2.56 18.73 5.40
CA THR A 410 -2.83 19.77 6.41
C THR A 410 -1.57 20.36 7.05
N PHE A 411 -0.55 19.52 7.27
CA PHE A 411 0.71 19.89 7.93
C PHE A 411 1.89 20.00 6.96
N ASN A 412 1.62 20.04 5.65
CA ASN A 412 2.59 20.32 4.60
C ASN A 412 3.78 19.33 4.59
N ALA A 413 3.47 18.03 4.60
CA ALA A 413 4.49 16.98 4.47
C ALA A 413 5.23 17.09 3.12
N HIS A 414 6.52 16.76 3.15
CA HIS A 414 7.41 16.90 1.99
C HIS A 414 7.67 15.58 1.26
N ALA A 415 7.59 14.46 1.97
CA ALA A 415 7.72 13.12 1.41
C ALA A 415 7.18 12.10 2.42
N ALA A 416 6.68 10.96 1.95
CA ALA A 416 6.35 9.84 2.81
C ALA A 416 6.51 8.50 2.09
N THR A 417 6.59 7.44 2.90
CA THR A 417 6.49 6.03 2.50
C THR A 417 5.78 5.28 3.62
N ASP A 418 5.35 4.05 3.40
CA ASP A 418 4.84 3.19 4.46
C ASP A 418 5.91 2.21 4.97
N ILE A 419 5.73 1.64 6.17
CA ILE A 419 6.65 0.65 6.72
C ILE A 419 6.03 -0.74 6.63
N THR A 420 6.44 -1.52 5.63
CA THR A 420 6.00 -2.91 5.43
C THR A 420 7.18 -3.89 5.39
N GLY A 421 7.26 -4.77 4.37
CA GLY A 421 8.03 -6.01 4.40
C GLY A 421 9.56 -5.87 4.45
N PHE A 422 10.13 -4.70 4.12
CA PHE A 422 11.58 -4.46 4.21
C PHE A 422 12.03 -3.86 5.56
N GLY A 423 11.09 -3.64 6.48
CA GLY A 423 11.34 -2.99 7.76
C GLY A 423 11.66 -1.51 7.63
N ILE A 424 11.71 -0.83 8.78
CA ILE A 424 11.85 0.62 8.83
C ILE A 424 13.13 1.15 8.14
N LEU A 425 14.24 0.42 8.22
CA LEU A 425 15.48 0.85 7.57
C LEU A 425 15.40 0.69 6.05
N GLY A 426 14.86 -0.41 5.54
CA GLY A 426 14.75 -0.65 4.09
C GLY A 426 13.84 0.37 3.40
N HIS A 427 12.69 0.65 4.01
CA HIS A 427 11.74 1.67 3.52
C HIS A 427 12.29 3.09 3.66
N ALA A 428 12.93 3.44 4.79
CA ALA A 428 13.61 4.73 4.92
C ALA A 428 14.74 4.91 3.89
N GLN A 429 15.49 3.85 3.56
CA GLN A 429 16.50 3.88 2.51
C GLN A 429 15.88 4.03 1.11
N ASN A 430 14.71 3.43 0.87
CA ASN A 430 13.98 3.59 -0.39
C ASN A 430 13.52 5.04 -0.58
N LEU A 431 12.85 5.61 0.43
CA LEU A 431 12.41 7.00 0.41
C LEU A 431 13.59 7.98 0.31
N ALA A 432 14.70 7.74 1.01
CA ALA A 432 15.89 8.60 0.94
C ALA A 432 16.50 8.64 -0.47
N LYS A 433 16.52 7.51 -1.19
CA LYS A 433 17.01 7.41 -2.58
C LYS A 433 16.17 8.25 -3.56
N GLN A 434 14.86 8.36 -3.31
CA GLN A 434 13.91 9.06 -4.17
C GLN A 434 14.00 10.59 -4.09
N GLN A 435 14.62 11.15 -3.04
CA GLN A 435 14.61 12.60 -2.80
C GLN A 435 15.37 13.39 -3.86
N ARG A 436 14.77 14.46 -4.39
CA ARG A 436 15.44 15.37 -5.35
C ARG A 436 16.64 16.06 -4.71
N ASN A 437 16.50 16.48 -3.46
CA ASN A 437 17.55 17.17 -2.70
C ASN A 437 18.68 16.23 -2.26
N GLU A 438 19.87 16.80 -2.01
CA GLU A 438 21.00 16.11 -1.37
C GLU A 438 20.75 15.93 0.14
N VAL A 439 19.86 15.02 0.50
CA VAL A 439 19.46 14.75 1.89
C VAL A 439 19.82 13.34 2.34
N SER A 440 19.83 13.08 3.64
CA SER A 440 19.90 11.72 4.20
C SER A 440 19.16 11.63 5.54
N PHE A 441 18.62 10.46 5.83
CA PHE A 441 17.71 10.26 6.96
C PHE A 441 18.43 9.59 8.14
N VAL A 442 18.25 10.15 9.33
CA VAL A 442 18.88 9.66 10.56
C VAL A 442 17.83 9.37 11.62
N ILE A 443 17.58 8.08 11.83
CA ILE A 443 16.64 7.58 12.82
C ILE A 443 17.37 7.44 14.17
N HIS A 444 16.84 8.13 15.17
CA HIS A 444 17.42 8.26 16.51
C HIS A 444 16.71 7.39 17.56
N ASN A 445 15.41 7.17 17.38
CA ASN A 445 14.57 6.38 18.28
C ASN A 445 13.59 5.51 17.50
N LEU A 446 13.10 4.44 18.14
CA LEU A 446 12.21 3.45 17.53
C LEU A 446 11.03 3.20 18.48
N PRO A 447 9.78 3.57 18.12
CA PRO A 447 8.60 3.13 18.84
C PRO A 447 8.35 1.67 18.53
N VAL A 448 8.35 0.82 19.55
CA VAL A 448 8.26 -0.63 19.43
C VAL A 448 7.18 -1.13 20.37
N LEU A 449 6.32 -2.05 19.91
CA LEU A 449 5.33 -2.73 20.76
C LEU A 449 6.01 -3.32 22.00
N ALA A 450 5.42 -3.09 23.17
CA ALA A 450 6.04 -3.44 24.45
C ALA A 450 6.55 -4.89 24.49
N LYS A 451 7.71 -5.10 25.13
CA LYS A 451 8.45 -6.37 25.22
C LYS A 451 9.05 -6.89 23.90
N MET A 452 8.59 -6.46 22.72
CA MET A 452 9.04 -7.05 21.44
C MET A 452 10.53 -6.76 21.15
N ALA A 453 11.07 -5.64 21.64
CA ALA A 453 12.51 -5.36 21.60
C ALA A 453 13.32 -6.39 22.40
N ALA A 454 12.86 -6.74 23.61
CA ALA A 454 13.50 -7.74 24.46
C ALA A 454 13.41 -9.15 23.86
N VAL A 455 12.26 -9.53 23.31
CA VAL A 455 12.08 -10.83 22.65
C VAL A 455 12.92 -10.93 21.37
N SER A 456 12.96 -9.88 20.54
CA SER A 456 13.84 -9.84 19.38
C SER A 456 15.30 -10.03 19.78
N LYS A 457 15.76 -9.36 20.85
CA LYS A 457 17.14 -9.47 21.35
C LYS A 457 17.45 -10.88 21.89
N ALA A 458 16.51 -11.50 22.59
CA ALA A 458 16.64 -12.88 23.07
C ALA A 458 16.74 -13.91 21.94
N CYS A 459 16.12 -13.62 20.79
CA CYS A 459 16.20 -14.44 19.57
C CYS A 459 17.44 -14.13 18.70
N GLY A 460 18.35 -13.26 19.16
CA GLY A 460 19.53 -12.83 18.41
C GLY A 460 19.16 -12.18 17.08
N ASN A 461 19.81 -12.64 16.00
CA ASN A 461 19.66 -12.05 14.66
C ASN A 461 18.40 -12.54 13.89
N MET A 462 17.49 -13.30 14.53
CA MET A 462 16.34 -13.90 13.85
C MET A 462 15.36 -12.87 13.26
N PHE A 463 15.17 -11.75 13.94
CA PHE A 463 14.22 -10.70 13.53
C PHE A 463 14.92 -9.41 13.08
N GLY A 464 16.01 -9.00 13.73
CA GLY A 464 16.72 -7.77 13.38
C GLY A 464 15.96 -6.47 13.72
N LEU A 465 14.99 -6.50 14.64
CA LEU A 465 14.14 -5.34 14.96
C LEU A 465 14.94 -4.11 15.41
N MET A 466 15.99 -4.31 16.21
CA MET A 466 16.88 -3.24 16.68
C MET A 466 17.78 -2.65 15.57
N HIS A 467 17.93 -3.36 14.45
CA HIS A 467 18.64 -2.89 13.26
C HIS A 467 17.69 -2.33 12.18
N GLY A 468 16.38 -2.32 12.46
CA GLY A 468 15.35 -1.82 11.54
C GLY A 468 15.10 -2.69 10.30
N THR A 469 15.62 -3.91 10.27
CA THR A 469 15.47 -4.86 9.15
C THR A 469 14.38 -5.91 9.40
N CYS A 470 13.68 -5.83 10.53
CA CYS A 470 12.52 -6.69 10.80
C CYS A 470 11.37 -6.27 9.90
N PRO A 471 10.71 -7.21 9.20
CA PRO A 471 9.49 -6.91 8.45
C PRO A 471 8.41 -6.33 9.36
N GLU A 472 7.58 -5.47 8.78
CA GLU A 472 6.27 -5.10 9.32
C GLU A 472 5.20 -5.50 8.29
N THR A 473 3.93 -5.61 8.72
CA THR A 473 2.77 -5.77 7.82
C THR A 473 1.78 -4.67 8.11
N SER A 474 1.23 -4.00 7.09
CA SER A 474 0.37 -2.81 7.23
C SER A 474 0.87 -1.86 8.34
N GLY A 475 2.13 -1.43 8.25
CA GLY A 475 2.73 -0.54 9.25
C GLY A 475 2.23 0.90 9.13
N GLY A 476 2.96 1.81 9.77
CA GLY A 476 2.67 3.24 9.75
C GLY A 476 3.31 3.94 8.57
N LEU A 477 2.85 5.16 8.28
CA LEU A 477 3.56 6.06 7.40
C LEU A 477 4.81 6.59 8.11
N LEU A 478 5.93 6.61 7.39
CA LEU A 478 7.14 7.35 7.69
C LEU A 478 7.15 8.65 6.87
N ILE A 479 7.00 9.77 7.54
CA ILE A 479 6.69 11.08 6.94
C ILE A 479 7.82 12.06 7.22
N CYS A 480 8.32 12.74 6.18
CA CYS A 480 9.17 13.92 6.29
C CYS A 480 8.28 15.17 6.46
N LEU A 481 8.37 15.83 7.62
CA LEU A 481 7.57 17.01 7.96
C LEU A 481 8.47 18.20 8.34
N PRO A 482 8.04 19.44 8.03
CA PRO A 482 8.65 20.64 8.59
C PRO A 482 8.66 20.57 10.13
N ARG A 483 9.78 20.96 10.74
CA ARG A 483 10.03 20.79 12.18
C ARG A 483 8.97 21.47 13.05
N GLU A 484 8.53 22.64 12.64
CA GLU A 484 7.50 23.46 13.28
C GLU A 484 6.07 22.87 13.17
N GLN A 485 5.82 22.00 12.18
CA GLN A 485 4.52 21.35 11.99
C GLN A 485 4.45 19.97 12.64
N ALA A 486 5.56 19.24 12.74
CA ALA A 486 5.57 17.85 13.19
C ALA A 486 4.94 17.61 14.58
N ALA A 487 5.18 18.53 15.54
CA ALA A 487 4.55 18.44 16.86
C ALA A 487 3.02 18.64 16.80
N ARG A 488 2.53 19.50 15.88
CA ARG A 488 1.11 19.75 15.66
C ARG A 488 0.44 18.57 14.95
N PHE A 489 1.10 17.98 13.95
CA PHE A 489 0.69 16.73 13.32
C PHE A 489 0.53 15.61 14.36
N CYS A 490 1.52 15.41 15.23
CA CYS A 490 1.47 14.37 16.28
C CYS A 490 0.37 14.61 17.33
N ALA A 491 0.00 15.87 17.59
CA ALA A 491 -1.11 16.22 18.47
C ALA A 491 -2.47 16.02 17.79
N GLU A 492 -2.61 16.41 16.53
CA GLU A 492 -3.86 16.31 15.76
C GLU A 492 -4.22 14.86 15.44
N ILE A 493 -3.25 14.01 15.07
CA ILE A 493 -3.48 12.56 14.80
C ILE A 493 -3.83 11.76 16.07
N LYS A 494 -3.38 12.24 17.23
CA LYS A 494 -3.75 11.71 18.55
C LYS A 494 -5.07 12.28 19.07
N SER A 495 -5.64 13.31 18.42
CA SER A 495 -6.87 13.95 18.86
C SER A 495 -8.08 13.02 18.67
N PRO A 496 -9.04 12.96 19.63
CA PRO A 496 -10.26 12.16 19.50
C PRO A 496 -11.21 12.65 18.39
N LYS A 497 -10.86 13.76 17.72
CA LYS A 497 -11.55 14.28 16.53
C LYS A 497 -11.58 13.29 15.36
N TYR A 498 -10.67 12.32 15.30
CA TYR A 498 -10.53 11.36 14.20
C TYR A 498 -10.71 9.89 14.62
N GLY A 499 -11.38 9.62 15.74
CA GLY A 499 -11.52 8.27 16.32
C GLY A 499 -11.09 8.27 17.79
N GLU A 500 -10.56 7.15 18.29
CA GLU A 500 -9.90 7.17 19.62
C GLU A 500 -8.56 7.94 19.63
N GLY A 501 -7.97 8.18 18.46
CA GLY A 501 -6.77 9.00 18.28
C GLY A 501 -5.49 8.28 18.68
N HIS A 502 -4.62 7.99 17.72
CA HIS A 502 -3.40 7.21 17.96
C HIS A 502 -2.16 8.09 17.91
N GLN A 503 -1.23 7.83 18.83
CA GLN A 503 0.01 8.59 18.91
C GLN A 503 0.92 8.30 17.70
N ALA A 504 1.52 9.36 17.16
CA ALA A 504 2.67 9.29 16.27
C ALA A 504 3.94 9.74 17.01
N TRP A 505 5.12 9.39 16.47
CA TRP A 505 6.42 9.65 17.09
C TRP A 505 7.36 10.36 16.14
N ILE A 506 8.05 11.41 16.61
CA ILE A 506 9.20 12.00 15.91
C ILE A 506 10.41 11.10 16.18
N ILE A 507 10.80 10.31 15.19
CA ILE A 507 11.81 9.25 15.32
C ILE A 507 13.22 9.69 14.90
N GLY A 508 13.35 10.78 14.15
CA GLY A 508 14.61 11.18 13.55
C GLY A 508 14.55 12.49 12.79
N ILE A 509 15.59 12.75 12.00
CA ILE A 509 15.77 14.00 11.24
C ILE A 509 16.26 13.73 9.81
N VAL A 510 16.06 14.71 8.95
CA VAL A 510 16.65 14.81 7.62
C VAL A 510 17.86 15.75 7.70
N GLU A 511 19.04 15.26 7.34
CA GLU A 511 20.29 16.01 7.27
C GLU A 511 20.68 16.25 5.79
N LYS A 512 21.64 17.14 5.53
CA LYS A 512 22.30 17.18 4.21
C LYS A 512 23.10 15.89 4.03
N GLY A 513 22.96 15.23 2.88
CA GLY A 513 23.64 13.95 2.64
C GLY A 513 23.51 13.41 1.22
N ASN A 514 23.77 12.11 1.06
CA ASN A 514 23.95 11.43 -0.22
C ASN A 514 22.81 10.47 -0.58
N ARG A 515 21.56 10.84 -0.25
CA ARG A 515 20.33 10.05 -0.48
C ARG A 515 20.36 8.66 0.17
N THR A 516 20.86 8.59 1.40
CA THR A 516 20.89 7.37 2.22
C THR A 516 20.06 7.49 3.50
N ALA A 517 19.76 6.37 4.15
CA ALA A 517 19.16 6.35 5.48
C ALA A 517 19.90 5.41 6.41
N ARG A 518 20.01 5.82 7.69
CA ARG A 518 20.66 5.08 8.77
C ARG A 518 19.88 5.19 10.08
N ILE A 519 19.97 4.15 10.89
CA ILE A 519 19.65 4.19 12.32
C ILE A 519 20.97 4.42 13.07
N ILE A 520 20.97 5.21 14.14
CA ILE A 520 22.17 5.38 14.99
C ILE A 520 22.55 4.07 15.70
N ASP A 521 23.82 3.83 16.01
CA ASP A 521 24.33 2.55 16.55
C ASP A 521 23.60 2.04 17.82
N LYS A 522 23.05 2.96 18.60
CA LYS A 522 22.29 2.70 19.83
C LYS A 522 20.98 3.51 19.80
N PRO A 523 19.97 3.07 19.03
CA PRO A 523 18.72 3.80 18.95
C PRO A 523 17.99 3.73 20.29
N ARG A 524 17.35 4.83 20.69
CA ARG A 524 16.48 4.81 21.88
C ARG A 524 15.21 4.04 21.55
N ILE A 525 14.97 2.93 22.24
CA ILE A 525 13.68 2.24 22.15
C ILE A 525 12.64 3.03 22.97
N ILE A 526 11.49 3.28 22.36
CA ILE A 526 10.29 3.78 23.02
C ILE A 526 9.34 2.59 23.11
N GLU A 527 9.27 1.97 24.29
CA GLU A 527 8.32 0.87 24.55
C GLU A 527 6.89 1.44 24.49
N VAL A 528 6.08 0.95 23.56
CA VAL A 528 4.68 1.35 23.35
C VAL A 528 3.78 0.32 24.02
N ALA A 529 3.23 0.69 25.17
CA ALA A 529 2.31 -0.14 25.93
C ALA A 529 0.92 -0.22 25.27
N PRO A 530 0.17 -1.31 25.46
CA PRO A 530 -1.21 -1.44 25.00
C PRO A 530 -2.14 -0.33 25.49
N GLN A 531 -3.05 0.14 24.63
CA GLN A 531 -4.03 1.18 24.99
C GLN A 531 -5.07 0.67 26.01
N VAL A 532 -5.28 -0.65 26.07
CA VAL A 532 -6.21 -1.33 27.00
C VAL A 532 -5.79 -1.16 28.47
N ALA A 533 -4.49 -0.94 28.76
CA ALA A 533 -3.97 -0.88 30.13
C ALA A 533 -4.54 0.30 30.96
N THR A 534 -5.11 1.33 30.34
CA THR A 534 -5.59 2.54 31.01
C THR A 534 -7.07 2.52 31.45
N GLN A 535 -7.85 1.48 31.14
CA GLN A 535 -9.29 1.48 31.49
C GLN A 535 -9.63 0.83 32.86
N ASN A 536 -8.70 0.11 33.50
CA ASN A 536 -8.95 -0.64 34.75
C ASN A 536 -8.32 -0.03 36.01
N VAL A 537 -8.35 1.30 36.16
CA VAL A 537 -8.06 1.97 37.44
C VAL A 537 -9.16 2.97 37.78
N ASN A 538 -10.33 2.45 38.15
CA ASN A 538 -11.27 3.23 38.95
C ASN A 538 -10.70 3.36 40.37
N PRO A 539 -10.44 4.57 40.90
CA PRO A 539 -10.05 4.73 42.28
C PRO A 539 -11.24 4.34 43.17
N THR A 540 -11.06 3.29 43.98
CA THR A 540 -12.05 2.87 44.97
C THR A 540 -12.35 4.05 45.92
N PRO A 541 -13.61 4.50 46.07
CA PRO A 541 -13.94 5.50 47.07
C PRO A 541 -13.65 4.92 48.47
N GLY A 542 -12.61 5.43 49.11
CA GLY A 542 -12.20 5.02 50.45
C GLY A 542 -13.32 5.25 51.46
N ALA A 543 -13.53 4.27 52.34
CA ALA A 543 -14.57 4.32 53.35
C ALA A 543 -14.33 5.43 54.40
N THR A 544 -15.43 5.84 55.03
CA THR A 544 -15.53 6.82 56.12
C THR A 544 -14.57 6.62 57.29
N SER A 545 -13.93 7.72 57.70
CA SER A 545 -13.77 8.13 59.11
C SER A 545 -13.60 9.64 59.19
#